data_AF-A0A7W8JUP9-F1
#
_entry.id   AF-A0A7W8JUP9-F1
#
_cell.length_a   1.000
_cell.length_b   1.000
_cell.length_c   1.000
_cell.angle_alpha   90.00
_cell.angle_beta   90.00
_cell.angle_gamma   90.00
#
_symmetry.space_group_name_H-M   'P 1'
#
loop_
_entity.id
_entity.type
_entity.pdbx_description
1 polymer ?
#
loop_
_entity_poly.entity_id
_entity_poly.type
_entity_poly.pdbx_seq_one_letter_code
_entity_poly.pdbx_strand_id
1 'polypeptide(L)'
;MPETAGTGTAYSGPLVITKGGTYRGNWQSLNPRIPAVTIKTREPVIIENSNLRGRGDLIRGFNVDLTVRNTRGYGMNPLADHAFPGRFLAVEFVFNLRAENNFMQGTSGMYVNRFQGDAAKGQTIKILRNKVQDVDGRYVDRTGRTTGSRYNVQAVQFNHVVRVPNIEIAWNEVVNQPGKSAPEENINLYETSGTPDSPIRIHNNYIHGAYAVDPVNDKAYSGGGIMLGDGSQKDLSVSSGYIEVYRNQIINTSNQGVAIAGGHDQHVWQNRILSTGRLPGGEIIPTANVGIYMWDIQGGARQSPPTFFNNSIQDNLIGWTRFRSNGNTWYNNLWTPDCTSATRSVCRNNRSWPTAITGETERGELVLWQSKLRDAKVIVGPRQSVIGLGN
;
A
#
# COMPACT_ATOMS: atom_id res chain seq x y z
N MET A 1 -25.99 -8.00 24.40
CA MET A 1 -26.57 -9.23 23.83
C MET A 1 -25.45 -10.26 23.77
N PRO A 2 -25.66 -11.51 24.22
CA PRO A 2 -24.60 -12.50 24.20
C PRO A 2 -24.30 -12.91 22.75
N GLU A 3 -23.03 -12.81 22.40
CA GLU A 3 -22.46 -13.21 21.12
C GLU A 3 -22.63 -14.72 20.97
N THR A 4 -23.38 -15.14 19.94
CA THR A 4 -23.50 -16.55 19.58
C THR A 4 -22.10 -17.07 19.22
N ALA A 5 -21.60 -18.02 20.00
CA ALA A 5 -20.36 -18.74 19.74
C ALA A 5 -20.48 -19.51 18.42
N GLY A 6 -20.05 -18.89 17.33
CA GLY A 6 -19.80 -19.59 16.07
C GLY A 6 -18.66 -20.58 16.26
N THR A 7 -18.87 -21.83 15.88
CA THR A 7 -17.80 -22.83 15.74
C THR A 7 -16.63 -22.22 14.98
N GLY A 8 -15.45 -22.12 15.61
CA GLY A 8 -14.29 -21.51 14.98
C GLY A 8 -13.94 -22.16 13.64
N THR A 9 -13.48 -21.36 12.67
CA THR A 9 -13.06 -21.84 11.34
C THR A 9 -12.00 -22.94 11.47
N ALA A 10 -12.28 -24.15 10.98
CA ALA A 10 -11.30 -25.23 10.91
C ALA A 10 -10.29 -24.97 9.77
N TYR A 11 -9.00 -25.18 10.03
CA TYR A 11 -7.91 -24.95 9.07
C TYR A 11 -7.19 -26.27 8.73
N SER A 12 -6.92 -26.47 7.44
CA SER A 12 -5.98 -27.47 6.94
C SER A 12 -4.54 -26.94 7.01
N GLY A 13 -3.56 -27.83 6.93
CA GLY A 13 -2.15 -27.44 6.82
C GLY A 13 -1.82 -26.72 5.49
N PRO A 14 -0.54 -26.37 5.28
CA PRO A 14 -0.12 -25.67 4.07
C PRO A 14 -0.50 -26.40 2.77
N LEU A 15 -0.94 -25.63 1.77
CA LEU A 15 -1.29 -26.14 0.44
C LEU A 15 -0.17 -25.84 -0.58
N VAL A 16 0.13 -26.81 -1.45
CA VAL A 16 0.98 -26.60 -2.63
C VAL A 16 0.13 -26.82 -3.89
N ILE A 17 -0.01 -25.77 -4.70
CA ILE A 17 -0.79 -25.78 -5.94
C ILE A 17 0.17 -26.05 -7.11
N THR A 18 -0.01 -27.19 -7.78
CA THR A 18 0.85 -27.63 -8.90
C THR A 18 0.14 -27.65 -10.26
N LYS A 19 -1.15 -27.33 -10.30
CA LYS A 19 -1.98 -27.26 -11.51
C LYS A 19 -2.87 -26.03 -11.46
N GLY A 20 -3.27 -25.53 -12.62
CA GLY A 20 -4.22 -24.44 -12.71
C GLY A 20 -5.60 -24.85 -12.19
N GLY A 21 -6.42 -23.87 -11.85
CA GLY A 21 -7.77 -24.10 -11.37
C GLY A 21 -8.20 -23.16 -10.27
N THR A 22 -9.39 -23.43 -9.73
CA THR A 22 -9.98 -22.65 -8.63
C THR A 22 -9.88 -23.41 -7.32
N TYR A 23 -9.34 -22.75 -6.30
CA TYR A 23 -9.09 -23.27 -4.97
C TYR A 23 -9.91 -22.50 -3.95
N ARG A 24 -10.60 -23.24 -3.08
CA ARG A 24 -11.36 -22.71 -1.94
C ARG A 24 -11.03 -23.53 -0.70
N GLY A 25 -10.75 -22.86 0.41
CA GLY A 25 -10.44 -23.57 1.64
C GLY A 25 -9.91 -22.66 2.75
N ASN A 26 -9.59 -23.30 3.87
CA ASN A 26 -8.99 -22.65 5.02
C ASN A 26 -7.62 -23.26 5.25
N TRP A 27 -6.54 -22.51 5.02
CA TRP A 27 -5.17 -23.03 5.12
C TRP A 27 -4.36 -22.26 6.15
N GLN A 28 -3.57 -23.00 6.93
CA GLN A 28 -2.72 -22.45 7.98
C GLN A 28 -1.28 -22.95 7.87
N SER A 29 -0.34 -22.05 8.12
CA SER A 29 1.05 -22.42 8.43
C SER A 29 1.49 -21.92 9.81
N LEU A 30 1.93 -22.83 10.67
CA LEU A 30 2.54 -22.52 11.96
C LEU A 30 4.07 -22.38 11.89
N ASN A 31 4.67 -22.61 10.72
CA ASN A 31 6.10 -22.46 10.51
C ASN A 31 6.35 -21.12 9.79
N PRO A 32 7.11 -20.18 10.38
CA PRO A 32 7.36 -18.86 9.75
C PRO A 32 8.12 -18.95 8.42
N ARG A 33 8.73 -20.10 8.09
CA ARG A 33 9.46 -20.33 6.84
C ARG A 33 8.61 -21.00 5.75
N ILE A 34 7.40 -21.44 6.07
CA ILE A 34 6.52 -22.16 5.13
C ILE A 34 5.28 -21.31 4.87
N PRO A 35 4.97 -20.95 3.61
CA PRO A 35 3.76 -20.22 3.29
C PRO A 35 2.50 -21.05 3.57
N ALA A 36 1.35 -20.41 3.86
CA ALA A 36 0.08 -21.14 3.97
C ALA A 36 -0.37 -21.73 2.61
N VAL A 37 -0.08 -21.05 1.50
CA VAL A 37 -0.29 -21.52 0.13
C VAL A 37 0.95 -21.23 -0.72
N THR A 38 1.47 -22.25 -1.39
CA THR A 38 2.57 -22.13 -2.36
C THR A 38 2.07 -22.43 -3.77
N ILE A 39 2.30 -21.51 -4.71
CA ILE A 39 1.99 -21.72 -6.14
C ILE A 39 3.24 -22.23 -6.87
N LYS A 40 3.12 -23.41 -7.49
CA LYS A 40 4.15 -24.09 -8.29
C LYS A 40 3.63 -24.47 -9.68
N THR A 41 2.92 -23.56 -10.32
CA THR A 41 2.45 -23.70 -11.70
C THR A 41 2.40 -22.33 -12.38
N ARG A 42 2.48 -22.34 -13.71
CA ARG A 42 2.25 -21.17 -14.58
C ARG A 42 0.82 -21.11 -15.11
N GLU A 43 0.07 -22.19 -14.95
CA GLU A 43 -1.33 -22.21 -15.32
C GLU A 43 -2.13 -21.23 -14.45
N PRO A 44 -3.23 -20.64 -14.94
CA PRO A 44 -4.05 -19.73 -14.16
C PRO A 44 -4.57 -20.35 -12.86
N VAL A 45 -4.30 -19.67 -11.74
CA VAL A 45 -4.78 -20.06 -10.40
C VAL A 45 -5.74 -19.01 -9.86
N ILE A 46 -6.87 -19.47 -9.34
CA ILE A 46 -7.83 -18.64 -8.62
C ILE A 46 -7.92 -19.14 -7.18
N ILE A 47 -7.55 -18.31 -6.21
CA ILE A 47 -7.86 -18.53 -4.79
C ILE A 47 -9.05 -17.65 -4.44
N GLU A 48 -10.15 -18.24 -4.00
CA GLU A 48 -11.33 -17.46 -3.66
C GLU A 48 -12.10 -17.97 -2.44
N ASN A 49 -12.86 -17.07 -1.81
CA ASN A 49 -13.76 -17.39 -0.70
C ASN A 49 -13.05 -18.22 0.39
N SER A 50 -11.79 -17.87 0.68
CA SER A 50 -10.89 -18.66 1.50
C SER A 50 -10.49 -17.91 2.78
N ASN A 51 -9.99 -18.65 3.78
CA ASN A 51 -9.38 -18.08 4.98
C ASN A 51 -7.94 -18.56 5.11
N LEU A 52 -6.99 -17.63 5.19
CA LEU A 52 -5.57 -17.91 5.30
C LEU A 52 -5.07 -17.37 6.63
N ARG A 53 -4.23 -18.12 7.33
CA ARG A 53 -3.46 -17.58 8.45
C ARG A 53 -2.09 -18.18 8.55
N GLY A 54 -1.09 -17.43 8.98
CA GLY A 54 0.26 -17.96 8.98
C GLY A 54 1.27 -17.11 9.71
N ARG A 55 2.31 -17.78 10.21
CA ARG A 55 3.48 -17.13 10.84
C ARG A 55 4.44 -16.53 9.80
N GLY A 56 4.42 -17.05 8.57
CA GLY A 56 5.13 -16.53 7.41
C GLY A 56 4.16 -16.02 6.36
N ASP A 57 4.58 -15.97 5.10
CA ASP A 57 3.72 -15.52 4.00
C ASP A 57 2.44 -16.36 3.89
N LEU A 58 1.32 -15.74 3.55
CA LEU A 58 0.08 -16.48 3.36
C LEU A 58 0.01 -17.10 1.97
N ILE A 59 0.39 -16.35 0.94
CA ILE A 59 0.48 -16.83 -0.44
C ILE A 59 1.87 -16.49 -0.97
N ARG A 60 2.59 -17.48 -1.50
CA ARG A 60 3.86 -17.27 -2.21
C ARG A 60 3.87 -17.98 -3.56
N GLY A 61 4.46 -17.34 -4.57
CA GLY A 61 4.58 -17.95 -5.89
C GLY A 61 5.66 -17.31 -6.77
N PHE A 62 6.11 -18.06 -7.76
CA PHE A 62 7.10 -17.66 -8.75
C PHE A 62 6.61 -18.07 -10.14
N ASN A 63 6.71 -17.19 -11.15
CA ASN A 63 6.13 -17.39 -12.48
C ASN A 63 4.60 -17.60 -12.44
N VAL A 64 3.84 -16.63 -11.91
CA VAL A 64 2.42 -16.82 -11.58
C VAL A 64 1.43 -16.10 -12.49
N ASP A 65 0.31 -16.75 -12.79
CA ASP A 65 -0.95 -16.12 -13.22
C ASP A 65 -1.99 -16.36 -12.11
N LEU A 66 -2.31 -15.31 -11.34
CA LEU A 66 -2.99 -15.44 -10.06
C LEU A 66 -4.16 -14.46 -9.91
N THR A 67 -5.33 -14.98 -9.58
CA THR A 67 -6.43 -14.22 -9.00
C THR A 67 -6.63 -14.61 -7.54
N VAL A 68 -6.63 -13.64 -6.63
CA VAL A 68 -7.02 -13.82 -5.22
C VAL A 68 -8.20 -12.92 -4.94
N ARG A 69 -9.35 -13.50 -4.61
CA ARG A 69 -10.57 -12.72 -4.37
C ARG A 69 -11.44 -13.20 -3.22
N ASN A 70 -12.14 -12.28 -2.57
CA ASN A 70 -13.05 -12.60 -1.46
C ASN A 70 -12.37 -13.46 -0.36
N THR A 71 -11.07 -13.28 -0.17
CA THR A 71 -10.26 -14.09 0.74
C THR A 71 -9.85 -13.27 1.95
N ARG A 72 -9.84 -13.90 3.12
CA ARG A 72 -9.43 -13.30 4.39
C ARG A 72 -8.05 -13.83 4.76
N GLY A 73 -7.11 -12.96 5.10
CA GLY A 73 -5.75 -13.32 5.50
C GLY A 73 -5.38 -12.74 6.85
N TYR A 74 -4.83 -13.56 7.74
CA TYR A 74 -4.43 -13.15 9.09
C TYR A 74 -2.96 -13.48 9.33
N GLY A 75 -2.13 -12.45 9.53
CA GLY A 75 -0.77 -12.65 9.99
C GLY A 75 -0.77 -13.16 11.43
N MET A 76 0.10 -14.12 11.71
CA MET A 76 0.34 -14.64 13.04
C MET A 76 1.72 -14.20 13.52
N ASN A 77 1.87 -14.07 14.83
CA ASN A 77 3.18 -13.84 15.41
C ASN A 77 4.17 -14.95 14.99
N PRO A 78 5.33 -14.61 14.41
CA PRO A 78 6.30 -15.59 13.95
C PRO A 78 6.88 -16.52 15.02
N LEU A 79 6.91 -16.09 16.29
CA LEU A 79 7.57 -16.79 17.41
C LEU A 79 8.99 -17.26 17.07
N ALA A 80 9.77 -16.39 16.42
CA ALA A 80 11.13 -16.65 16.01
C ALA A 80 11.96 -15.37 16.18
N ASP A 81 13.23 -15.53 16.58
CA ASP A 81 14.11 -14.39 16.80
C ASP A 81 14.35 -13.59 15.52
N HIS A 82 14.23 -12.27 15.62
CA HIS A 82 14.43 -11.32 14.52
C HIS A 82 13.55 -11.64 13.29
N ALA A 83 12.32 -12.11 13.54
CA ALA A 83 11.33 -12.37 12.52
C ALA A 83 10.19 -11.34 12.57
N PHE A 84 9.45 -11.18 11.48
CA PHE A 84 8.27 -10.31 11.39
C PHE A 84 7.15 -11.06 10.66
N PRO A 85 5.87 -10.67 10.84
CA PRO A 85 4.74 -11.35 10.18
C PRO A 85 4.91 -11.38 8.65
N GLY A 86 4.58 -12.51 8.00
CA GLY A 86 4.72 -12.60 6.55
C GLY A 86 3.70 -11.79 5.73
N ARG A 87 3.93 -11.70 4.42
CA ARG A 87 3.07 -11.01 3.45
C ARG A 87 1.72 -11.73 3.28
N PHE A 88 0.66 -11.00 2.98
CA PHE A 88 -0.60 -11.59 2.48
C PHE A 88 -0.36 -12.31 1.15
N LEU A 89 0.38 -11.68 0.24
CA LEU A 89 0.89 -12.32 -0.96
C LEU A 89 2.30 -11.80 -1.29
N ALA A 90 3.19 -12.71 -1.69
CA ALA A 90 4.52 -12.41 -2.20
C ALA A 90 4.72 -13.18 -3.50
N VAL A 91 4.70 -12.46 -4.62
CA VAL A 91 4.78 -13.07 -5.95
C VAL A 91 5.87 -12.44 -6.80
N GLU A 92 6.57 -13.28 -7.54
CA GLU A 92 7.68 -12.89 -8.39
C GLU A 92 7.47 -13.40 -9.82
N PHE A 93 7.92 -12.62 -10.82
CA PHE A 93 7.78 -12.93 -12.24
C PHE A 93 6.31 -13.16 -12.64
N VAL A 94 5.49 -12.13 -12.44
CA VAL A 94 4.04 -12.22 -12.61
C VAL A 94 3.66 -12.15 -14.09
N PHE A 95 2.82 -13.08 -14.56
CA PHE A 95 2.15 -12.98 -15.86
C PHE A 95 0.88 -12.14 -15.74
N ASN A 96 0.05 -12.42 -14.74
CA ASN A 96 -1.17 -11.67 -14.46
C ASN A 96 -1.49 -11.75 -12.96
N LEU A 97 -1.96 -10.64 -12.38
CA LEU A 97 -2.35 -10.60 -10.96
C LEU A 97 -3.63 -9.81 -10.77
N ARG A 98 -4.59 -10.42 -10.10
CA ARG A 98 -5.79 -9.73 -9.60
C ARG A 98 -5.99 -10.04 -8.12
N ALA A 99 -5.64 -9.11 -7.25
CA ALA A 99 -5.95 -9.18 -5.82
C ALA A 99 -7.12 -8.25 -5.53
N GLU A 100 -8.33 -8.81 -5.40
CA GLU A 100 -9.54 -8.01 -5.25
C GLU A 100 -10.46 -8.43 -4.12
N ASN A 101 -11.11 -7.47 -3.48
CA ASN A 101 -12.13 -7.77 -2.46
C ASN A 101 -11.59 -8.69 -1.36
N ASN A 102 -10.32 -8.54 -0.96
CA ASN A 102 -9.73 -9.32 0.12
C ASN A 102 -9.73 -8.53 1.43
N PHE A 103 -9.63 -9.25 2.53
CA PHE A 103 -9.32 -8.69 3.84
C PHE A 103 -7.97 -9.21 4.30
N MET A 104 -7.09 -8.34 4.79
CA MET A 104 -5.86 -8.77 5.42
C MET A 104 -5.61 -7.99 6.71
N GLN A 105 -5.16 -8.69 7.74
CA GLN A 105 -4.87 -8.10 9.05
C GLN A 105 -3.54 -8.62 9.59
N GLY A 106 -2.69 -7.72 10.08
CA GLY A 106 -1.44 -8.08 10.76
C GLY A 106 -0.41 -8.77 9.87
N THR A 107 -0.54 -8.64 8.55
CA THR A 107 0.42 -9.16 7.57
C THR A 107 1.42 -8.07 7.18
N SER A 108 2.49 -8.43 6.48
CA SER A 108 3.39 -7.47 5.82
C SER A 108 2.84 -6.90 4.50
N GLY A 109 1.55 -7.05 4.23
CA GLY A 109 0.88 -6.56 3.01
C GLY A 109 1.21 -7.39 1.76
N MET A 110 1.25 -6.75 0.58
CA MET A 110 1.38 -7.41 -0.72
C MET A 110 2.66 -7.01 -1.44
N TYR A 111 3.43 -7.98 -1.91
CA TYR A 111 4.67 -7.76 -2.65
C TYR A 111 4.59 -8.39 -4.04
N VAL A 112 4.91 -7.60 -5.06
CA VAL A 112 4.98 -8.02 -6.46
C VAL A 112 6.33 -7.62 -7.02
N ASN A 113 7.11 -8.60 -7.50
CA ASN A 113 8.37 -8.35 -8.17
C ASN A 113 8.31 -8.80 -9.62
N ARG A 114 8.63 -7.87 -10.54
CA ARG A 114 8.72 -8.10 -11.99
C ARG A 114 7.41 -8.57 -12.65
N PHE A 115 7.23 -8.11 -13.87
CA PHE A 115 6.14 -8.53 -14.76
C PHE A 115 6.73 -9.13 -16.03
N GLN A 116 6.15 -10.22 -16.49
CA GLN A 116 6.54 -10.94 -17.70
C GLN A 116 5.33 -11.39 -18.53
N GLY A 117 4.14 -10.85 -18.20
CA GLY A 117 2.92 -11.09 -18.94
C GLY A 117 2.93 -10.44 -20.32
N ASP A 118 1.97 -10.87 -21.11
CA ASP A 118 1.69 -10.37 -22.45
C ASP A 118 0.48 -9.43 -22.40
N ALA A 119 0.77 -8.14 -22.45
CA ALA A 119 -0.26 -7.10 -22.42
C ALA A 119 -1.27 -7.22 -23.59
N ALA A 120 -0.87 -7.77 -24.74
CA ALA A 120 -1.77 -7.97 -25.87
C ALA A 120 -2.86 -9.02 -25.57
N LYS A 121 -2.63 -9.88 -24.56
CA LYS A 121 -3.62 -10.84 -24.04
C LYS A 121 -4.43 -10.28 -22.87
N GLY A 122 -4.32 -8.99 -22.58
CA GLY A 122 -5.00 -8.35 -21.46
C GLY A 122 -4.39 -8.66 -20.09
N GLN A 123 -3.20 -9.27 -20.05
CA GLN A 123 -2.52 -9.57 -18.79
C GLN A 123 -1.97 -8.30 -18.15
N THR A 124 -2.20 -8.12 -16.85
CA THR A 124 -1.81 -6.91 -16.11
C THR A 124 -1.84 -7.17 -14.59
N ILE A 125 -1.73 -6.11 -13.78
CA ILE A 125 -1.81 -6.16 -12.32
C ILE A 125 -2.95 -5.27 -11.82
N LYS A 126 -3.84 -5.84 -11.02
CA LYS A 126 -5.00 -5.18 -10.42
C LYS A 126 -5.06 -5.42 -8.91
N ILE A 127 -5.00 -4.34 -8.12
CA ILE A 127 -5.13 -4.37 -6.66
C ILE A 127 -6.36 -3.54 -6.27
N LEU A 128 -7.51 -4.20 -6.12
CA LEU A 128 -8.80 -3.51 -6.13
C LEU A 128 -9.65 -3.82 -4.91
N ARG A 129 -10.18 -2.78 -4.25
CA ARG A 129 -11.25 -2.93 -3.23
C ARG A 129 -10.85 -3.86 -2.08
N ASN A 130 -9.58 -3.91 -1.71
CA ASN A 130 -9.12 -4.68 -0.56
C ASN A 130 -9.28 -3.85 0.72
N LYS A 131 -9.50 -4.54 1.84
CA LYS A 131 -9.43 -3.97 3.18
C LYS A 131 -8.17 -4.48 3.87
N VAL A 132 -7.29 -3.56 4.22
CA VAL A 132 -5.98 -3.84 4.81
C VAL A 132 -5.93 -3.19 6.18
N GLN A 133 -5.59 -3.98 7.19
CA GLN A 133 -5.50 -3.53 8.56
C GLN A 133 -4.14 -3.92 9.17
N ASP A 134 -3.48 -2.94 9.76
CA ASP A 134 -2.24 -3.12 10.52
C ASP A 134 -1.13 -3.87 9.75
N VAL A 135 -0.55 -3.19 8.76
CA VAL A 135 0.61 -3.72 8.02
C VAL A 135 1.84 -3.73 8.93
N ASP A 136 2.38 -4.91 9.23
CA ASP A 136 3.31 -5.05 10.34
C ASP A 136 4.67 -5.62 9.92
N GLY A 137 5.70 -4.77 9.98
CA GLY A 137 7.09 -5.14 9.77
C GLY A 137 7.89 -5.25 11.06
N ARG A 138 7.28 -5.11 12.25
CA ARG A 138 8.02 -5.12 13.51
C ARG A 138 8.67 -6.47 13.74
N TYR A 139 9.95 -6.44 14.10
CA TYR A 139 10.66 -7.63 14.51
C TYR A 139 10.16 -8.11 15.88
N VAL A 140 10.08 -9.43 16.04
CA VAL A 140 9.77 -10.09 17.31
C VAL A 140 10.91 -11.01 17.76
N ASP A 141 10.91 -11.35 19.04
CA ASP A 141 11.73 -12.43 19.61
C ASP A 141 11.01 -13.79 19.56
N ARG A 142 11.69 -14.85 19.99
CA ARG A 142 11.12 -16.21 20.13
C ARG A 142 9.89 -16.32 21.04
N THR A 143 9.63 -15.34 21.90
CA THR A 143 8.42 -15.28 22.75
C THR A 143 7.28 -14.48 22.10
N GLY A 144 7.56 -13.87 20.95
CA GLY A 144 6.63 -13.04 20.20
C GLY A 144 6.57 -11.58 20.64
N ARG A 145 7.48 -11.12 21.50
CA ARG A 145 7.52 -9.70 21.90
C ARG A 145 8.24 -8.89 20.84
N THR A 146 7.77 -7.68 20.57
CA THR A 146 8.42 -6.76 19.64
C THR A 146 9.79 -6.33 20.16
N THR A 147 10.80 -6.30 19.29
CA THR A 147 12.19 -5.94 19.67
C THR A 147 12.48 -4.43 19.63
N GLY A 148 11.51 -3.62 19.18
CA GLY A 148 11.70 -2.17 18.98
C GLY A 148 12.26 -1.80 17.59
N SER A 149 12.61 -2.78 16.75
CA SER A 149 13.06 -2.58 15.37
C SER A 149 12.07 -3.16 14.35
N ARG A 150 12.26 -2.87 13.06
CA ARG A 150 11.38 -3.33 11.99
C ARG A 150 12.12 -3.63 10.69
N TYR A 151 11.47 -4.43 9.86
CA TYR A 151 11.75 -4.57 8.43
C TYR A 151 10.84 -3.62 7.64
N ASN A 152 11.31 -3.18 6.47
CA ASN A 152 10.54 -2.29 5.60
C ASN A 152 9.50 -3.10 4.82
N VAL A 153 8.23 -2.86 5.12
CA VAL A 153 7.09 -3.56 4.51
C VAL A 153 6.06 -2.57 4.01
N GLN A 154 5.11 -3.02 3.19
CA GLN A 154 4.16 -2.13 2.54
C GLN A 154 2.82 -2.82 2.38
N ALA A 155 1.72 -2.06 2.46
CA ALA A 155 0.40 -2.58 2.11
C ALA A 155 0.41 -3.10 0.67
N VAL A 156 1.01 -2.33 -0.25
CA VAL A 156 1.27 -2.71 -1.64
C VAL A 156 2.67 -2.25 -2.03
N GLN A 157 3.51 -3.18 -2.48
CA GLN A 157 4.79 -2.86 -3.11
C GLN A 157 4.86 -3.51 -4.49
N PHE A 158 5.12 -2.68 -5.49
CA PHE A 158 5.62 -3.13 -6.78
C PHE A 158 7.12 -2.83 -6.82
N ASN A 159 7.89 -3.87 -7.09
CA ASN A 159 9.34 -3.80 -7.21
C ASN A 159 9.72 -4.19 -8.64
N HIS A 160 10.22 -3.22 -9.40
CA HIS A 160 10.73 -3.44 -10.75
C HIS A 160 9.65 -3.97 -11.72
N VAL A 161 8.44 -3.41 -11.66
CA VAL A 161 7.32 -3.69 -12.57
C VAL A 161 7.34 -2.65 -13.68
N VAL A 162 7.93 -2.98 -14.83
CA VAL A 162 8.32 -1.99 -15.84
C VAL A 162 7.46 -2.08 -17.09
N ARG A 163 7.01 -0.92 -17.59
CA ARG A 163 6.26 -0.76 -18.85
C ARG A 163 5.01 -1.65 -18.97
N VAL A 164 4.25 -1.74 -17.88
CA VAL A 164 3.05 -2.59 -17.85
C VAL A 164 1.80 -1.74 -18.03
N PRO A 165 1.04 -1.91 -19.13
CA PRO A 165 -0.18 -1.17 -19.32
C PRO A 165 -1.29 -1.68 -18.40
N ASN A 166 -2.29 -0.83 -18.20
CA ASN A 166 -3.54 -1.12 -17.50
C ASN A 166 -3.41 -1.46 -16.02
N ILE A 167 -2.27 -1.20 -15.37
CA ILE A 167 -2.16 -1.39 -13.92
C ILE A 167 -3.13 -0.46 -13.18
N GLU A 168 -3.76 -0.99 -12.14
CA GLU A 168 -4.67 -0.21 -11.30
C GLU A 168 -4.62 -0.63 -9.83
N ILE A 169 -4.43 0.36 -8.95
CA ILE A 169 -4.53 0.24 -7.49
C ILE A 169 -5.65 1.17 -7.04
N ALA A 170 -6.84 0.62 -6.80
CA ALA A 170 -8.01 1.46 -6.58
C ALA A 170 -8.99 0.95 -5.52
N TRP A 171 -9.63 1.91 -4.85
CA TRP A 171 -10.70 1.67 -3.88
C TRP A 171 -10.30 0.80 -2.69
N ASN A 172 -9.01 0.71 -2.37
CA ASN A 172 -8.54 -0.02 -1.19
C ASN A 172 -8.72 0.84 0.07
N GLU A 173 -9.11 0.21 1.18
CA GLU A 173 -9.06 0.78 2.53
C GLU A 173 -7.80 0.24 3.21
N VAL A 174 -6.87 1.11 3.61
CA VAL A 174 -5.67 0.76 4.37
C VAL A 174 -5.68 1.53 5.67
N VAL A 175 -5.70 0.83 6.80
CA VAL A 175 -5.71 1.44 8.14
C VAL A 175 -4.64 0.79 9.00
N ASN A 176 -3.69 1.59 9.46
CA ASN A 176 -2.60 1.17 10.33
C ASN A 176 -2.76 1.86 11.68
N GLN A 177 -2.90 1.10 12.76
CA GLN A 177 -3.02 1.67 14.11
C GLN A 177 -1.64 1.85 14.75
N PRO A 178 -1.40 2.95 15.51
CA PRO A 178 -0.16 3.13 16.26
C PRO A 178 0.07 1.97 17.23
N GLY A 179 1.30 1.45 17.29
CA GLY A 179 1.65 0.34 18.18
C GLY A 179 1.07 -1.03 17.78
N LYS A 180 0.38 -1.14 16.64
CA LYS A 180 -0.11 -2.41 16.05
C LYS A 180 0.52 -2.74 14.70
N SER A 181 1.22 -1.79 14.11
CA SER A 181 1.73 -1.84 12.75
C SER A 181 3.03 -1.03 12.67
N ALA A 182 3.82 -1.26 11.62
CA ALA A 182 4.96 -0.42 11.30
C ALA A 182 5.35 -0.58 9.81
N PRO A 183 4.50 -0.14 8.86
CA PRO A 183 4.87 -0.14 7.46
C PRO A 183 6.06 0.79 7.19
N GLU A 184 6.72 0.65 6.06
CA GLU A 184 7.48 1.75 5.45
C GLU A 184 6.46 2.63 4.73
N GLU A 185 5.99 2.21 3.56
CA GLU A 185 4.96 2.94 2.81
C GLU A 185 3.67 2.14 2.74
N ASN A 186 2.54 2.81 2.56
CA ASN A 186 1.30 2.10 2.25
C ASN A 186 1.31 1.60 0.81
N ILE A 187 1.71 2.44 -0.14
CA ILE A 187 1.89 2.07 -1.55
C ILE A 187 3.28 2.52 -2.00
N ASN A 188 4.08 1.61 -2.53
CA ASN A 188 5.43 1.88 -3.04
C ASN A 188 5.59 1.34 -4.46
N LEU A 189 6.06 2.20 -5.36
CA LEU A 189 6.36 1.89 -6.76
C LEU A 189 7.87 1.98 -7.03
N TYR A 190 8.65 1.12 -6.38
CA TYR A 190 10.09 1.02 -6.58
C TYR A 190 10.41 0.60 -8.02
N GLU A 191 11.12 1.46 -8.75
CA GLU A 191 11.55 1.22 -10.14
C GLU A 191 10.44 0.69 -11.05
N THR A 192 9.26 1.29 -10.96
CA THR A 192 8.03 0.77 -11.56
C THR A 192 7.40 1.78 -12.50
N SER A 193 6.93 1.32 -13.66
CA SER A 193 6.37 2.18 -14.70
C SER A 193 5.19 1.59 -15.45
N GLY A 194 4.28 2.47 -15.83
CA GLY A 194 3.24 2.19 -16.83
C GLY A 194 3.78 2.41 -18.24
N THR A 195 2.88 2.68 -19.18
CA THR A 195 3.26 3.12 -20.53
C THR A 195 2.71 4.53 -20.79
N PRO A 196 3.24 5.27 -21.79
CA PRO A 196 2.70 6.59 -22.15
C PRO A 196 1.19 6.57 -22.39
N ASP A 197 0.69 5.54 -23.09
CA ASP A 197 -0.73 5.40 -23.43
C ASP A 197 -1.56 4.74 -22.32
N SER A 198 -0.90 4.17 -21.31
CA SER A 198 -1.56 3.48 -20.20
C SER A 198 -0.76 3.65 -18.89
N PRO A 199 -0.79 4.87 -18.31
CA PRO A 199 -0.18 5.11 -17.01
C PRO A 199 -0.76 4.21 -15.92
N ILE A 200 0.06 3.91 -14.91
CA ILE A 200 -0.41 3.23 -13.69
C ILE A 200 -1.43 4.13 -13.00
N ARG A 201 -2.64 3.62 -12.72
CA ARG A 201 -3.68 4.40 -12.04
C ARG A 201 -3.77 4.03 -10.55
N ILE A 202 -3.43 4.96 -9.67
CA ILE A 202 -3.59 4.84 -8.22
C ILE A 202 -4.67 5.83 -7.76
N HIS A 203 -5.89 5.34 -7.53
CA HIS A 203 -6.99 6.26 -7.26
C HIS A 203 -8.06 5.77 -6.31
N ASN A 204 -8.76 6.74 -5.72
CA ASN A 204 -9.89 6.48 -4.83
C ASN A 204 -9.55 5.54 -3.65
N ASN A 205 -8.29 5.44 -3.24
CA ASN A 205 -7.91 4.69 -2.04
C ASN A 205 -8.12 5.56 -0.79
N TYR A 206 -8.42 4.92 0.32
CA TYR A 206 -8.38 5.52 1.65
C TYR A 206 -7.21 4.92 2.40
N ILE A 207 -6.29 5.76 2.85
CA ILE A 207 -5.09 5.38 3.60
C ILE A 207 -5.10 6.16 4.91
N HIS A 208 -5.00 5.46 6.03
CA HIS A 208 -4.92 6.07 7.36
C HIS A 208 -3.78 5.44 8.15
N GLY A 209 -2.78 6.25 8.49
CA GLY A 209 -1.67 5.84 9.33
C GLY A 209 -0.53 5.16 8.57
N ALA A 210 0.66 5.36 9.10
CA ALA A 210 1.92 4.70 8.79
C ALA A 210 2.85 5.14 9.91
N TYR A 211 2.93 4.36 10.98
CA TYR A 211 3.54 4.79 12.24
C TYR A 211 4.83 4.03 12.50
N ALA A 212 5.79 4.70 13.14
CA ALA A 212 6.99 4.05 13.65
C ALA A 212 6.67 2.97 14.69
N VAL A 213 7.65 2.11 14.98
CA VAL A 213 7.53 1.12 16.07
C VAL A 213 7.29 1.83 17.41
N ASP A 214 8.00 2.94 17.63
CA ASP A 214 7.77 3.88 18.72
C ASP A 214 7.31 5.22 18.13
N PRO A 215 6.00 5.43 17.96
CA PRO A 215 5.47 6.59 17.24
C PRO A 215 5.58 7.91 18.02
N VAL A 216 5.95 7.87 19.31
CA VAL A 216 6.10 9.08 20.14
C VAL A 216 7.56 9.53 20.21
N ASN A 217 8.51 8.59 20.22
CA ASN A 217 9.92 8.93 20.45
C ASN A 217 10.81 8.80 19.20
N ASP A 218 10.41 8.04 18.17
CA ASP A 218 11.21 7.88 16.96
C ASP A 218 11.21 9.18 16.13
N LYS A 219 12.39 9.75 15.89
CA LYS A 219 12.57 11.00 15.13
C LYS A 219 13.09 10.79 13.70
N ALA A 220 13.32 9.55 13.29
CA ALA A 220 13.98 9.18 12.04
C ALA A 220 13.15 8.27 11.13
N TYR A 221 11.92 7.92 11.53
CA TYR A 221 11.02 7.11 10.71
C TYR A 221 10.64 7.78 9.39
N SER A 222 10.81 7.04 8.30
CA SER A 222 10.60 7.47 6.90
C SER A 222 9.23 7.10 6.34
N GLY A 223 8.43 6.30 7.05
CA GLY A 223 7.24 5.72 6.46
C GLY A 223 6.05 6.66 6.27
N GLY A 224 5.27 6.47 5.21
CA GLY A 224 4.23 7.39 4.76
C GLY A 224 3.08 6.75 3.96
N GLY A 225 2.46 7.57 3.11
CA GLY A 225 1.35 7.18 2.26
C GLY A 225 1.82 6.49 0.99
N ILE A 226 2.03 7.27 -0.06
CA ILE A 226 2.36 6.77 -1.40
C ILE A 226 3.75 7.25 -1.81
N MET A 227 4.62 6.33 -2.20
CA MET A 227 5.98 6.60 -2.70
C MET A 227 6.09 6.25 -4.18
N LEU A 228 6.54 7.22 -4.97
CA LEU A 228 6.79 7.12 -6.39
C LEU A 228 8.25 7.42 -6.69
N GLY A 229 8.81 6.70 -7.66
CA GLY A 229 10.08 7.11 -8.26
C GLY A 229 11.32 6.86 -7.41
N ASP A 230 11.24 6.09 -6.33
CA ASP A 230 12.41 5.62 -5.62
C ASP A 230 13.17 4.56 -6.43
N GLY A 231 14.49 4.47 -6.19
CA GLY A 231 15.46 3.78 -7.05
C GLY A 231 16.33 4.76 -7.85
N SER A 232 17.37 4.26 -8.53
CA SER A 232 18.41 5.10 -9.17
C SER A 232 18.74 4.67 -10.60
N GLN A 233 17.70 4.29 -11.35
CA GLN A 233 17.83 3.84 -12.74
C GLN A 233 18.47 4.89 -13.64
N LYS A 234 19.34 4.42 -14.54
CA LYS A 234 20.08 5.24 -15.52
C LYS A 234 19.55 5.11 -16.96
N ASP A 235 18.66 4.16 -17.16
CA ASP A 235 18.02 3.90 -18.45
C ASP A 235 16.54 4.27 -18.36
N LEU A 236 16.12 5.16 -19.26
CA LEU A 236 14.74 5.61 -19.36
C LEU A 236 13.76 4.47 -19.66
N SER A 237 14.23 3.39 -20.28
CA SER A 237 13.39 2.23 -20.56
C SER A 237 12.89 1.56 -19.27
N VAL A 238 13.70 1.58 -18.20
CA VAL A 238 13.40 0.92 -16.91
C VAL A 238 13.19 1.90 -15.76
N SER A 239 13.30 3.21 -16.01
CA SER A 239 13.03 4.23 -15.00
C SER A 239 11.56 4.21 -14.57
N SER A 240 11.32 4.62 -13.33
CA SER A 240 9.96 4.82 -12.82
C SER A 240 9.26 5.93 -13.61
N GLY A 241 8.02 5.70 -14.01
CA GLY A 241 7.28 6.72 -14.74
C GLY A 241 5.94 6.29 -15.32
N TYR A 242 5.25 7.24 -15.93
CA TYR A 242 3.87 7.06 -16.41
C TYR A 242 2.95 6.58 -15.28
N ILE A 243 2.78 7.42 -14.26
CA ILE A 243 1.98 7.11 -13.07
C ILE A 243 1.01 8.26 -12.78
N GLU A 244 -0.23 7.89 -12.50
CA GLU A 244 -1.33 8.79 -12.15
C GLU A 244 -1.80 8.48 -10.72
N VAL A 245 -1.66 9.44 -9.81
CA VAL A 245 -2.12 9.35 -8.41
C VAL A 245 -3.21 10.38 -8.16
N TYR A 246 -4.46 9.94 -8.06
CA TYR A 246 -5.57 10.89 -7.97
C TYR A 246 -6.77 10.47 -7.11
N ARG A 247 -7.47 11.46 -6.56
CA ARG A 247 -8.71 11.27 -5.77
C ARG A 247 -8.57 10.29 -4.61
N ASN A 248 -7.35 10.10 -4.11
CA ASN A 248 -7.07 9.36 -2.88
C ASN A 248 -7.32 10.25 -1.65
N GLN A 249 -7.58 9.61 -0.52
CA GLN A 249 -7.69 10.24 0.78
C GLN A 249 -6.60 9.65 1.67
N ILE A 250 -5.61 10.45 2.02
CA ILE A 250 -4.40 10.02 2.72
C ILE A 250 -4.31 10.78 4.03
N ILE A 251 -4.54 10.05 5.12
CA ILE A 251 -4.88 10.61 6.42
C ILE A 251 -3.80 10.22 7.43
N ASN A 252 -3.21 11.23 8.07
CA ASN A 252 -2.37 11.10 9.26
C ASN A 252 -1.29 10.01 9.17
N THR A 253 -0.65 9.87 8.00
CA THR A 253 0.59 9.08 7.86
C THR A 253 1.75 9.84 8.51
N SER A 254 2.77 9.15 9.04
CA SER A 254 3.83 9.84 9.79
C SER A 254 4.70 10.70 8.90
N ASN A 255 5.56 10.16 8.03
CA ASN A 255 6.52 11.01 7.31
C ASN A 255 5.83 11.89 6.26
N GLN A 256 5.15 11.27 5.30
CA GLN A 256 4.67 11.97 4.12
C GLN A 256 3.31 11.44 3.65
N GLY A 257 2.54 12.27 2.92
CA GLY A 257 1.32 11.86 2.24
C GLY A 257 1.58 11.23 0.87
N VAL A 258 2.08 12.02 -0.09
CA VAL A 258 2.59 11.52 -1.38
C VAL A 258 4.00 12.01 -1.69
N ALA A 259 4.84 11.14 -2.24
CA ALA A 259 6.23 11.43 -2.57
C ALA A 259 6.51 11.13 -4.05
N ILE A 260 7.15 12.08 -4.73
CA ILE A 260 7.88 11.86 -5.99
C ILE A 260 9.36 12.00 -5.65
N ALA A 261 10.07 10.88 -5.54
CA ALA A 261 11.48 10.81 -5.19
C ALA A 261 12.41 10.70 -6.42
N GLY A 262 11.86 10.52 -7.61
CA GLY A 262 12.60 10.27 -8.84
C GLY A 262 11.66 9.95 -9.99
N GLY A 263 12.19 9.56 -11.14
CA GLY A 263 11.39 9.15 -12.29
C GLY A 263 10.75 10.29 -13.07
N HIS A 264 9.93 9.95 -14.06
CA HIS A 264 9.38 10.90 -15.03
C HIS A 264 7.90 10.65 -15.34
N ASP A 265 7.19 11.65 -15.88
CA ASP A 265 5.78 11.53 -16.28
C ASP A 265 4.87 10.99 -15.15
N GLN A 266 5.07 11.52 -13.93
CA GLN A 266 4.27 11.19 -12.76
C GLN A 266 3.36 12.35 -12.37
N HIS A 267 2.06 12.09 -12.24
CA HIS A 267 1.05 13.12 -12.02
C HIS A 267 0.25 12.84 -10.74
N VAL A 268 0.34 13.75 -9.76
CA VAL A 268 -0.34 13.67 -8.48
C VAL A 268 -1.40 14.76 -8.40
N TRP A 269 -2.68 14.40 -8.47
CA TRP A 269 -3.75 15.41 -8.56
C TRP A 269 -5.08 15.06 -7.89
N GLN A 270 -5.83 16.09 -7.48
CA GLN A 270 -7.16 15.92 -6.84
C GLN A 270 -7.16 14.99 -5.62
N ASN A 271 -6.03 14.80 -4.95
CA ASN A 271 -5.97 14.05 -3.69
C ASN A 271 -6.37 14.95 -2.52
N ARG A 272 -6.86 14.33 -1.46
CA ARG A 272 -7.11 14.97 -0.16
C ARG A 272 -6.12 14.38 0.84
N ILE A 273 -5.23 15.22 1.37
CA ILE A 273 -4.10 14.78 2.18
C ILE A 273 -4.09 15.59 3.48
N LEU A 274 -4.56 14.96 4.56
CA LEU A 274 -4.84 15.66 5.82
C LEU A 274 -4.11 14.98 6.98
N SER A 275 -3.48 15.76 7.84
CA SER A 275 -2.84 15.28 9.06
C SER A 275 -2.92 16.33 10.17
N THR A 276 -3.39 15.88 11.34
CA THR A 276 -3.30 16.61 12.61
C THR A 276 -1.87 16.67 13.14
N GLY A 277 -0.96 15.82 12.62
CA GLY A 277 0.38 15.62 13.16
C GLY A 277 0.38 15.02 14.56
N ARG A 278 -0.75 14.42 14.99
CA ARG A 278 -0.93 13.83 16.31
C ARG A 278 -1.43 12.39 16.20
N LEU A 279 -1.06 11.58 17.18
CA LEU A 279 -1.67 10.27 17.39
C LEU A 279 -3.13 10.44 17.87
N PRO A 280 -3.96 9.38 17.82
CA PRO A 280 -5.32 9.43 18.35
C PRO A 280 -5.42 9.85 19.83
N GLY A 281 -4.36 9.60 20.63
CA GLY A 281 -4.26 10.04 22.03
C GLY A 281 -3.88 11.52 22.21
N GLY A 282 -3.54 12.22 21.13
CA GLY A 282 -3.18 13.63 21.12
C GLY A 282 -1.66 13.88 21.19
N GLU A 283 -0.83 12.87 21.36
CA GLU A 283 0.63 12.99 21.33
C GLU A 283 1.10 13.48 19.96
N ILE A 284 2.12 14.33 19.93
CA ILE A 284 2.72 14.80 18.67
C ILE A 284 3.46 13.63 18.02
N ILE A 285 3.28 13.46 16.71
CA ILE A 285 4.09 12.55 15.90
C ILE A 285 5.37 13.30 15.52
N PRO A 286 6.53 13.02 16.12
CA PRO A 286 7.78 13.75 15.84
C PRO A 286 8.22 13.65 14.37
N THR A 287 7.85 12.56 13.69
CA THR A 287 8.17 12.27 12.29
C THR A 287 7.14 12.78 11.30
N ALA A 288 6.04 13.41 11.76
CA ALA A 288 5.15 14.20 10.91
C ALA A 288 5.99 15.12 10.04
N ASN A 289 6.09 14.97 8.71
CA ASN A 289 6.97 15.81 7.90
C ASN A 289 6.20 16.69 6.90
N VAL A 290 5.73 16.16 5.78
CA VAL A 290 5.18 16.97 4.68
C VAL A 290 3.96 16.31 4.02
N GLY A 291 3.00 17.12 3.54
CA GLY A 291 1.85 16.61 2.79
C GLY A 291 2.25 15.93 1.49
N ILE A 292 2.92 16.66 0.60
CA ILE A 292 3.48 16.12 -0.65
C ILE A 292 4.89 16.65 -0.84
N TYR A 293 5.81 15.81 -1.34
CA TYR A 293 7.08 16.30 -1.87
C TYR A 293 7.38 15.85 -3.30
N MET A 294 8.20 16.66 -3.97
CA MET A 294 8.86 16.33 -5.24
C MET A 294 10.34 16.68 -5.13
N TRP A 295 11.18 15.65 -5.05
CA TRP A 295 12.60 15.78 -4.84
C TRP A 295 13.34 14.77 -5.72
N ASP A 296 14.20 15.25 -6.60
CA ASP A 296 15.08 14.41 -7.43
C ASP A 296 16.25 13.88 -6.59
N ILE A 297 15.95 12.97 -5.67
CA ILE A 297 16.88 12.55 -4.62
C ILE A 297 18.14 11.88 -5.17
N GLN A 298 18.03 11.23 -6.34
CA GLN A 298 19.13 10.53 -7.00
C GLN A 298 19.79 11.35 -8.12
N GLY A 299 19.38 12.61 -8.33
CA GLY A 299 19.93 13.47 -9.37
C GLY A 299 19.67 12.97 -10.79
N GLY A 300 18.53 12.31 -11.03
CA GLY A 300 18.09 11.81 -12.33
C GLY A 300 18.02 12.89 -13.41
N ALA A 301 17.76 14.15 -13.04
CA ALA A 301 17.67 15.26 -13.98
C ALA A 301 19.03 15.61 -14.63
N ARG A 302 20.14 15.26 -13.97
CA ARG A 302 21.51 15.53 -14.45
C ARG A 302 22.09 14.38 -15.28
N GLN A 303 21.34 13.29 -15.43
CA GLN A 303 21.79 12.13 -16.21
C GLN A 303 21.66 12.39 -17.72
N SER A 304 22.30 11.54 -18.52
CA SER A 304 22.24 11.57 -19.98
C SER A 304 21.95 10.16 -20.53
N PRO A 305 20.70 9.86 -20.93
CA PRO A 305 19.54 10.75 -20.91
C PRO A 305 19.05 11.07 -19.48
N PRO A 306 18.35 12.19 -19.25
CA PRO A 306 17.77 12.49 -17.94
C PRO A 306 16.69 11.46 -17.61
N THR A 307 16.60 11.05 -16.34
CA THR A 307 15.59 10.10 -15.84
C THR A 307 14.60 10.72 -14.86
N PHE A 308 14.73 12.04 -14.61
CA PHE A 308 13.77 12.85 -13.85
C PHE A 308 13.27 14.05 -14.64
N PHE A 309 11.99 14.03 -15.04
CA PHE A 309 11.36 15.15 -15.76
C PHE A 309 9.83 14.99 -15.91
N ASN A 310 9.14 16.06 -16.31
CA ASN A 310 7.71 16.07 -16.66
C ASN A 310 6.78 15.53 -15.56
N ASN A 311 7.16 15.75 -14.30
CA ASN A 311 6.35 15.37 -13.15
C ASN A 311 5.38 16.51 -12.78
N SER A 312 4.26 16.22 -12.13
CA SER A 312 3.36 17.27 -11.69
C SER A 312 2.63 16.98 -10.38
N ILE A 313 2.42 18.03 -9.59
CA ILE A 313 1.58 18.01 -8.38
C ILE A 313 0.53 19.13 -8.53
N GLN A 314 -0.71 18.77 -8.80
CA GLN A 314 -1.75 19.76 -9.18
C GLN A 314 -3.09 19.55 -8.48
N ASP A 315 -3.80 20.63 -8.16
CA ASP A 315 -5.21 20.57 -7.74
C ASP A 315 -5.50 19.71 -6.49
N ASN A 316 -4.49 19.43 -5.66
CA ASN A 316 -4.66 18.69 -4.41
C ASN A 316 -5.21 19.60 -3.31
N LEU A 317 -5.95 19.03 -2.36
CA LEU A 317 -6.35 19.71 -1.13
C LEU A 317 -5.54 19.14 0.04
N ILE A 318 -4.72 19.97 0.66
CA ILE A 318 -3.68 19.53 1.60
C ILE A 318 -3.78 20.32 2.88
N GLY A 319 -3.76 19.64 4.01
CA GLY A 319 -3.48 20.27 5.29
C GLY A 319 -2.59 19.35 6.10
N TRP A 320 -1.34 19.73 6.28
CA TRP A 320 -0.35 18.89 6.96
C TRP A 320 0.23 19.61 8.16
N THR A 321 -0.34 19.34 9.33
CA THR A 321 0.00 20.07 10.55
C THR A 321 1.38 19.66 11.06
N ARG A 322 2.25 20.65 11.26
CA ARG A 322 3.55 20.53 11.92
C ARG A 322 3.60 21.40 13.17
N PHE A 323 4.43 21.01 14.12
CA PHE A 323 4.63 21.72 15.37
C PHE A 323 6.00 22.39 15.39
N ARG A 324 6.05 23.64 15.85
CA ARG A 324 7.28 24.34 16.20
C ARG A 324 7.71 23.95 17.61
N SER A 325 8.96 24.24 17.97
CA SER A 325 9.49 24.02 19.32
C SER A 325 8.72 24.78 20.40
N ASN A 326 8.07 25.88 20.06
CA ASN A 326 7.22 26.67 20.96
C ASN A 326 5.75 26.19 21.01
N GLY A 327 5.43 25.05 20.40
CA GLY A 327 4.08 24.45 20.42
C GLY A 327 3.11 24.98 19.36
N ASN A 328 3.43 26.09 18.67
CA ASN A 328 2.59 26.63 17.60
C ASN A 328 2.58 25.72 16.37
N THR A 329 1.44 25.67 15.69
CA THR A 329 1.27 24.86 14.48
C THR A 329 1.50 25.67 13.20
N TRP A 330 1.82 24.96 12.12
CA TRP A 330 1.85 25.49 10.76
C TRP A 330 1.56 24.36 9.75
N TYR A 331 1.25 24.69 8.50
CA TYR A 331 1.04 23.71 7.44
C TYR A 331 2.28 23.51 6.58
N ASN A 332 2.82 22.29 6.61
CA ASN A 332 3.87 21.85 5.69
C ASN A 332 3.27 21.06 4.52
N ASN A 333 2.45 21.75 3.74
CA ASN A 333 1.67 21.09 2.70
C ASN A 333 2.53 20.56 1.55
N LEU A 334 3.52 21.33 1.11
CA LEU A 334 4.34 21.03 -0.06
C LEU A 334 5.82 21.30 0.20
N TRP A 335 6.68 20.39 -0.24
CA TRP A 335 8.12 20.61 -0.38
C TRP A 335 8.59 20.10 -1.74
N THR A 336 8.73 20.99 -2.72
CA THR A 336 8.91 20.61 -4.12
C THR A 336 10.11 21.31 -4.77
N PRO A 337 11.34 21.15 -4.24
CA PRO A 337 12.52 21.86 -4.73
C PRO A 337 12.84 21.59 -6.21
N ASP A 338 12.54 20.38 -6.71
CA ASP A 338 12.84 20.00 -8.10
C ASP A 338 11.65 20.14 -9.05
N CYS A 339 10.58 20.78 -8.58
CA CYS A 339 9.46 21.16 -9.43
C CYS A 339 9.78 22.47 -10.14
N THR A 340 10.53 22.38 -11.23
CA THR A 340 11.06 23.54 -11.95
C THR A 340 10.80 23.44 -13.45
N SER A 341 10.94 24.56 -14.15
CA SER A 341 10.91 24.58 -15.62
C SER A 341 12.04 23.74 -16.24
N ALA A 342 13.21 23.66 -15.60
CA ALA A 342 14.35 22.87 -16.06
C ALA A 342 14.04 21.36 -16.10
N THR A 343 13.29 20.86 -15.11
CA THR A 343 12.80 19.48 -15.10
C THR A 343 11.49 19.32 -15.86
N ARG A 344 10.98 20.37 -16.52
CA ARG A 344 9.67 20.40 -17.19
C ARG A 344 8.51 20.02 -16.25
N SER A 345 8.68 20.22 -14.95
CA SER A 345 7.69 19.81 -13.94
C SER A 345 6.75 20.94 -13.56
N VAL A 346 5.53 20.60 -13.14
CA VAL A 346 4.46 21.57 -12.86
C VAL A 346 3.84 21.34 -11.48
N CYS A 347 3.94 22.36 -10.61
CA CYS A 347 3.30 22.35 -9.29
C CYS A 347 2.41 23.59 -9.14
N ARG A 348 1.09 23.42 -9.25
CA ARG A 348 0.13 24.55 -9.25
C ARG A 348 -1.23 24.17 -8.69
N ASN A 349 -2.03 25.17 -8.32
CA ASN A 349 -3.43 25.02 -7.89
C ASN A 349 -3.66 24.07 -6.69
N ASN A 350 -2.60 23.68 -5.97
CA ASN A 350 -2.74 22.96 -4.72
C ASN A 350 -3.27 23.92 -3.66
N ARG A 351 -4.37 23.52 -3.02
CA ARG A 351 -5.07 24.35 -2.05
C ARG A 351 -4.75 23.86 -0.65
N SER A 352 -4.52 24.81 0.25
CA SER A 352 -4.46 24.52 1.67
C SER A 352 -5.85 24.21 2.21
N TRP A 353 -5.94 23.29 3.17
CA TRP A 353 -7.13 23.10 3.98
C TRP A 353 -7.47 24.42 4.70
N PRO A 354 -8.74 24.87 4.70
CA PRO A 354 -9.08 26.25 5.03
C PRO A 354 -9.13 26.58 6.53
N THR A 355 -9.24 25.59 7.40
CA THR A 355 -9.39 25.76 8.86
C THR A 355 -8.40 24.88 9.61
N ALA A 356 -8.22 25.03 10.92
CA ALA A 356 -7.40 24.09 11.69
C ALA A 356 -7.86 22.62 11.47
N ILE A 357 -6.92 21.69 11.35
CA ILE A 357 -7.24 20.26 11.21
C ILE A 357 -7.42 19.68 12.60
N THR A 358 -8.51 18.96 12.78
CA THR A 358 -8.87 18.25 14.01
C THR A 358 -9.02 16.77 13.75
N GLY A 359 -9.06 15.95 14.80
CA GLY A 359 -9.40 14.53 14.64
C GLY A 359 -10.81 14.30 14.06
N GLU A 360 -11.72 15.28 14.18
CA GLU A 360 -13.01 15.24 13.48
C GLU A 360 -12.86 15.45 11.99
N THR A 361 -11.95 16.34 11.56
CA THR A 361 -11.62 16.54 10.15
C THR A 361 -11.12 15.23 9.53
N GLU A 362 -10.20 14.55 10.20
CA GLU A 362 -9.66 13.25 9.74
C GLU A 362 -10.75 12.17 9.67
N ARG A 363 -11.63 12.07 10.69
CA ARG A 363 -12.76 11.13 10.66
C ARG A 363 -13.77 11.46 9.55
N GLY A 364 -13.97 12.74 9.26
CA GLY A 364 -14.84 13.21 8.19
C GLY A 364 -14.40 12.70 6.81
N GLU A 365 -13.09 12.53 6.59
CA GLU A 365 -12.58 11.97 5.34
C GLU A 365 -13.00 10.50 5.14
N LEU A 366 -13.00 9.68 6.19
CA LEU A 366 -13.51 8.32 6.08
C LEU A 366 -14.99 8.31 5.68
N VAL A 367 -15.80 9.19 6.27
CA VAL A 367 -17.24 9.32 5.94
C VAL A 367 -17.42 9.75 4.48
N LEU A 368 -16.64 10.73 4.02
CA LEU A 368 -16.65 11.18 2.63
C LEU A 368 -16.25 10.05 1.66
N TRP A 369 -15.21 9.28 2.01
CA TRP A 369 -14.75 8.16 1.21
C TRP A 369 -15.82 7.06 1.12
N GLN A 370 -16.46 6.74 2.24
CA GLN A 370 -17.58 5.81 2.28
C GLN A 370 -18.77 6.29 1.46
N SER A 371 -18.99 7.61 1.34
CA SER A 371 -19.98 8.15 0.40
C SER A 371 -19.59 7.88 -1.04
N LYS A 372 -18.33 8.15 -1.42
CA LYS A 372 -17.82 7.84 -2.77
C LYS A 372 -18.00 6.37 -3.12
N LEU A 373 -17.80 5.46 -2.16
CA LEU A 373 -18.06 4.03 -2.34
C LEU A 373 -19.53 3.75 -2.66
N ARG A 374 -20.47 4.32 -1.89
CA ARG A 374 -21.92 4.16 -2.12
C ARG A 374 -22.32 4.69 -3.48
N ASP A 375 -21.87 5.90 -3.84
CA ASP A 375 -22.18 6.56 -5.11
C ASP A 375 -21.65 5.75 -6.31
N ALA A 376 -20.45 5.17 -6.16
CA ALA A 376 -19.83 4.32 -7.17
C ALA A 376 -20.30 2.85 -7.13
N LYS A 377 -21.19 2.47 -6.20
CA LYS A 377 -21.64 1.09 -5.97
C LYS A 377 -20.48 0.11 -5.73
N VAL A 378 -19.44 0.58 -5.03
CA VAL A 378 -18.24 -0.19 -4.72
C VAL A 378 -18.34 -0.81 -3.33
N ILE A 379 -18.12 -2.13 -3.25
CA ILE A 379 -18.00 -2.87 -1.99
C ILE A 379 -16.52 -3.21 -1.77
N VAL A 380 -16.01 -2.88 -0.59
CA VAL A 380 -14.61 -3.10 -0.17
C VAL A 380 -14.51 -4.30 0.76
N GLY A 381 -13.45 -5.09 0.60
CA GLY A 381 -13.23 -6.33 1.32
C GLY A 381 -14.06 -7.51 0.78
N PRO A 382 -14.00 -8.66 1.47
CA PRO A 382 -14.68 -9.88 1.05
C PRO A 382 -16.18 -9.72 1.06
N ARG A 383 -16.82 -10.08 -0.05
CA ARG A 383 -18.28 -10.16 -0.09
C ARG A 383 -18.75 -11.32 0.78
N GLN A 384 -19.84 -11.13 1.51
CA GLN A 384 -20.50 -12.27 2.13
C GLN A 384 -20.94 -13.21 1.01
N SER A 385 -20.55 -14.47 1.09
CA SER A 385 -21.13 -15.51 0.24
C SER A 385 -22.61 -15.57 0.61
N VAL A 386 -23.48 -15.18 -0.32
CA VAL A 386 -24.90 -15.57 -0.24
C VAL A 386 -24.88 -17.08 -0.41
N ILE A 387 -24.86 -17.80 0.71
CA ILE A 387 -25.23 -19.21 0.69
C ILE A 387 -26.70 -19.14 0.30
N GLY A 388 -27.00 -19.52 -0.94
CA GLY A 388 -28.38 -19.71 -1.37
C GLY A 388 -29.03 -20.63 -0.37
N LEU A 389 -29.96 -20.11 0.43
CA LEU A 389 -31.00 -20.93 1.01
C LEU A 389 -31.82 -21.39 -0.19
N GLY A 390 -31.40 -22.50 -0.79
CA GLY A 390 -32.29 -23.27 -1.64
C GLY A 390 -33.47 -23.69 -0.78
N ASN A 391 -34.64 -23.22 -1.18
CA ASN A 391 -35.91 -23.94 -1.12
C ASN A 391 -36.66 -23.60 -2.39
#